data_AF-A0A6M0BNJ5-F1
#
_entry.id   AF-A0A6M0BNJ5-F1
#
_cell.length_a   1.000
_cell.length_b   1.000
_cell.length_c   1.000
_cell.angle_alpha   90.00
_cell.angle_beta   90.00
_cell.angle_gamma   90.00
#
_symmetry.space_group_name_H-M   'P 1'
#
loop_
_entity.id
_entity.type
_entity.pdbx_description
1 polymer ?
#
loop_
_entity_poly.entity_id
_entity_poly.type
_entity_poly.pdbx_seq_one_letter_code
_entity_poly.pdbx_strand_id
1 'polypeptide(L)'
;MFFDAKIEIIELNKYQERPGFSDKYHLVKFLLNSDGINSFEVNIWVHSNYPEAEIVKVAKTFLNRRLQDFVELTSEDIYAPDEVDALWQSFNN
;
A
#
# COMPACT_ATOMS: atom_id res chain seq x y z
N MET A 1 -11.03 1.78 12.03
CA MET A 1 -11.43 2.39 10.74
C MET A 1 -11.12 1.37 9.65
N PHE A 2 -12.11 0.89 8.90
CA PHE A 2 -11.88 -0.04 7.78
C PHE A 2 -11.57 0.80 6.54
N PHE A 3 -10.38 0.61 5.97
CA PHE A 3 -10.01 1.22 4.70
C PHE A 3 -10.70 0.41 3.59
N ASP A 4 -11.84 0.89 3.10
CA ASP A 4 -12.56 0.26 1.98
C ASP A 4 -11.84 0.63 0.68
N ALA A 5 -10.75 -0.08 0.41
CA ALA A 5 -9.98 0.06 -0.79
C ALA A 5 -9.87 -1.27 -1.52
N LYS A 6 -10.19 -1.23 -2.81
CA LYS A 6 -9.94 -2.33 -3.73
C LYS A 6 -8.45 -2.35 -4.07
N ILE A 7 -7.81 -3.49 -3.80
CA ILE A 7 -6.40 -3.72 -4.10
C ILE A 7 -6.30 -4.62 -5.33
N GLU A 8 -5.70 -4.12 -6.39
CA GLU A 8 -5.49 -4.84 -7.65
C GLU A 8 -4.00 -5.01 -7.93
N ILE A 9 -3.61 -6.13 -8.53
CA ILE A 9 -2.24 -6.32 -9.04
C ILE A 9 -2.24 -5.86 -10.49
N ILE A 10 -1.46 -4.84 -10.79
CA ILE A 10 -1.37 -4.27 -12.14
C ILE A 10 -0.13 -4.75 -12.89
N GLU A 11 0.91 -5.18 -12.17
CA GLU A 11 2.15 -5.64 -12.80
C GLU A 11 2.92 -6.61 -11.89
N LEU A 12 3.55 -7.62 -12.50
CA LEU A 12 4.49 -8.53 -11.85
C LEU A 12 5.71 -8.72 -12.76
N ASN A 13 6.84 -8.17 -12.33
CA ASN A 13 8.12 -8.31 -13.03
C ASN A 13 9.07 -9.17 -12.20
N LYS A 14 9.59 -10.24 -12.80
CA LYS A 14 10.49 -11.16 -12.11
C LYS A 14 11.96 -10.80 -12.36
N TYR A 15 12.82 -11.16 -11.41
CA TYR A 15 14.29 -11.08 -11.53
C TYR A 15 14.82 -9.68 -11.92
N GLN A 16 14.19 -8.65 -11.39
CA GLN A 16 14.52 -7.25 -11.56
C GLN A 16 15.66 -6.81 -10.64
N GLU A 17 16.37 -5.76 -11.05
CA GLU A 17 17.34 -5.06 -10.22
C GLU A 17 16.62 -4.07 -9.31
N ARG A 18 16.93 -4.14 -8.01
CA ARG A 18 16.42 -3.20 -7.03
C ARG A 18 17.50 -2.17 -6.71
N PRO A 19 17.26 -0.86 -6.88
CA PRO A 19 18.23 0.16 -6.53
C PRO A 19 18.72 0.01 -5.08
N GLY A 20 20.04 0.01 -4.88
CA GLY A 20 20.68 -0.14 -3.57
C GLY A 20 20.88 -1.59 -3.09
N PHE A 21 20.57 -2.60 -3.91
CA PHE A 21 20.77 -4.02 -3.59
C PHE A 21 21.55 -4.71 -4.71
N SER A 22 22.39 -5.69 -4.35
CA SER A 22 23.15 -6.50 -5.31
C SER A 22 22.35 -7.69 -5.87
N ASP A 23 21.34 -8.15 -5.13
CA ASP A 23 20.55 -9.33 -5.47
C ASP A 23 19.40 -9.03 -6.44
N LYS A 24 18.83 -10.08 -7.02
CA LYS A 24 17.63 -9.99 -7.86
C LYS A 24 16.36 -10.08 -7.03
N TYR A 25 15.34 -9.35 -7.46
CA TYR A 25 14.04 -9.28 -6.80
C TYR A 25 12.89 -9.43 -7.80
N HIS A 26 11.72 -9.81 -7.33
CA HIS A 26 10.47 -9.69 -8.05
C HIS A 26 9.81 -8.38 -7.62
N LEU A 27 9.40 -7.55 -8.59
CA LEU A 27 8.62 -6.35 -8.36
C LEU A 27 7.15 -6.67 -8.62
N VAL A 28 6.31 -6.49 -7.61
CA VAL A 28 4.85 -6.55 -7.73
C VAL A 28 4.31 -5.14 -7.52
N LYS A 29 3.54 -4.65 -8.50
CA LYS A 29 2.86 -3.36 -8.41
C LYS A 29 1.40 -3.56 -8.08
N PHE A 30 0.95 -2.87 -7.05
CA PHE A 30 -0.45 -2.84 -6.63
C PHE A 30 -1.05 -1.49 -6.95
N LEU A 31 -2.30 -1.48 -7.42
CA LEU A 31 -3.12 -0.28 -7.50
C LEU A 31 -4.13 -0.32 -6.34
N LEU A 32 -4.12 0.73 -5.52
CA LEU A 32 -5.08 0.91 -4.44
C LEU A 32 -6.10 1.94 -4.88
N ASN A 33 -7.35 1.51 -4.98
CA ASN A 33 -8.49 2.33 -5.36
C ASN A 33 -9.45 2.43 -4.17
N SER A 34 -9.75 3.64 -3.71
CA SER A 34 -10.74 3.87 -2.66
C SER A 34 -11.65 5.02 -3.07
N ASP A 35 -12.92 4.96 -2.69
CA ASP A 35 -13.88 6.00 -3.04
C ASP A 35 -13.50 7.31 -2.35
N GLY A 36 -13.42 8.39 -3.14
CA GLY A 36 -13.06 9.72 -2.65
C GLY A 36 -11.56 9.99 -2.49
N ILE A 37 -10.68 9.02 -2.81
CA ILE A 37 -9.22 9.22 -2.84
C ILE A 37 -8.69 8.85 -4.22
N ASN A 38 -7.75 9.64 -4.73
CA ASN A 38 -7.06 9.31 -5.98
C ASN A 38 -6.39 7.94 -5.85
N SER A 39 -6.50 7.15 -6.91
CA SER A 39 -5.81 5.87 -6.97
C SER A 39 -4.31 6.07 -6.83
N PHE A 40 -3.65 5.15 -6.13
CA PHE A 40 -2.21 5.21 -5.95
C PHE A 40 -1.56 3.85 -6.13
N GLU A 41 -0.36 3.87 -6.68
CA GLU A 41 0.42 2.67 -6.94
C GLU A 41 1.40 2.39 -5.78
N VAL A 42 1.50 1.11 -5.41
CA VAL A 42 2.46 0.64 -4.41
C VAL A 42 3.35 -0.44 -5.00
N ASN A 43 4.65 -0.16 -4.99
CA ASN A 43 5.69 -1.08 -5.43
C ASN A 43 6.16 -1.94 -4.25
N ILE A 44 6.00 -3.26 -4.37
CA ILE A 44 6.50 -4.25 -3.42
C ILE A 44 7.60 -5.07 -4.07
N TRP A 45 8.77 -5.08 -3.42
CA TRP A 45 9.91 -5.89 -3.82
C TRP A 45 9.96 -7.16 -2.98
N VAL A 46 9.96 -8.32 -3.63
CA VAL A 46 10.08 -9.64 -3.03
C VAL A 46 11.40 -10.26 -3.44
N HIS A 47 12.20 -10.76 -2.50
CA HIS A 47 13.50 -11.37 -2.84
C HIS A 47 13.31 -12.60 -3.73
N SER A 48 14.23 -12.85 -4.67
CA SER A 48 14.20 -14.03 -5.55
C SER A 48 14.40 -15.38 -4.84
N ASN A 49 14.58 -15.39 -3.52
CA ASN A 49 14.73 -16.61 -2.73
C ASN A 49 13.37 -17.20 -2.33
N TYR A 50 12.29 -16.42 -2.46
CA TYR A 50 10.94 -16.94 -2.26
C TYR A 50 10.52 -17.79 -3.46
N PRO A 51 9.78 -18.90 -3.26
CA PRO A 51 9.26 -19.70 -4.35
C PRO A 51 8.41 -18.85 -5.31
N GLU A 52 8.58 -19.04 -6.62
CA GLU A 52 7.86 -18.23 -7.61
C GLU A 52 6.34 -18.30 -7.48
N ALA A 53 5.82 -19.48 -7.12
CA ALA A 53 4.39 -19.71 -6.89
C ALA A 53 3.82 -18.86 -5.74
N GLU A 54 4.68 -18.38 -4.83
CA GLU A 54 4.28 -17.66 -3.62
C GLU A 54 4.54 -16.14 -3.71
N ILE A 55 5.16 -15.64 -4.79
CA ILE A 55 5.56 -14.22 -4.92
C ILE A 55 4.40 -13.27 -4.60
N VAL A 56 3.22 -13.53 -5.19
CA VAL A 56 2.03 -12.67 -5.00
C VAL A 56 1.57 -12.69 -3.55
N LYS A 57 1.59 -13.85 -2.89
CA LYS A 57 1.17 -13.99 -1.49
C LYS A 57 2.13 -13.23 -0.58
N VAL A 58 3.44 -13.41 -0.77
CA VAL A 58 4.48 -12.69 -0.02
C VAL A 58 4.35 -11.19 -0.23
N ALA A 59 4.13 -10.74 -1.46
CA ALA A 59 3.94 -9.34 -1.78
C ALA A 59 2.70 -8.74 -1.07
N LYS A 60 1.58 -9.48 -1.04
CA LYS A 60 0.38 -9.08 -0.29
C LYS A 60 0.64 -9.00 1.21
N THR A 61 1.42 -9.93 1.78
CA THR A 61 1.81 -9.88 3.19
C THR A 61 2.62 -8.63 3.51
N PHE A 62 3.61 -8.27 2.68
CA PHE A 62 4.38 -7.05 2.85
C PHE A 62 3.54 -5.79 2.68
N LEU A 63 2.62 -5.77 1.71
CA LEU A 63 1.68 -4.67 1.53
C LEU A 63 0.80 -4.49 2.77
N ASN A 64 0.23 -5.58 3.30
CA ASN A 64 -0.61 -5.53 4.48
C ASN A 64 0.12 -4.93 5.69
N ARG A 65 1.37 -5.36 5.95
CA ARG A 65 2.13 -4.79 7.07
C ARG A 65 2.39 -3.29 6.88
N ARG A 66 2.77 -2.85 5.68
CA ARG A 66 2.96 -1.41 5.38
C ARG A 66 1.69 -0.59 5.58
N LEU A 67 0.53 -1.11 5.21
CA LEU A 67 -0.74 -0.43 5.44
C LEU A 67 -1.06 -0.33 6.94
N GLN A 68 -0.77 -1.39 7.71
CA GLN A 68 -0.90 -1.35 9.17
C GLN A 68 0.06 -0.34 9.79
N ASP A 69 1.34 -0.32 9.38
CA ASP A 69 2.33 0.68 9.81
C ASP A 69 1.83 2.09 9.50
N PHE A 70 1.24 2.31 8.32
CA PHE A 70 0.70 3.62 7.95
C PHE A 70 -0.48 4.03 8.83
N VAL A 71 -1.40 3.11 9.14
CA VAL A 71 -2.50 3.38 10.07
C VAL A 71 -1.98 3.66 11.48
N GLU A 72 -0.99 2.91 11.96
CA GLU A 72 -0.34 3.13 13.25
C GLU A 72 0.28 4.54 13.30
N LEU A 73 1.07 4.91 12.30
CA LEU A 73 1.73 6.23 12.21
C LEU A 73 0.77 7.40 12.09
N THR A 74 -0.33 7.24 11.36
CA THR A 74 -1.33 8.32 11.25
C THR A 74 -2.22 8.39 12.47
N SER A 75 -2.34 7.31 13.26
CA SER A 75 -3.18 7.26 14.46
C SER A 75 -2.68 8.07 15.65
N GLU A 76 -1.40 8.44 15.67
CA GLU A 76 -0.80 9.17 16.80
C GLU A 76 -1.16 10.67 16.84
N ASP A 77 -1.68 11.25 15.76
CA ASP A 77 -2.04 12.69 15.64
C ASP A 77 -3.30 12.91 14.76
N ILE A 78 -4.28 11.99 14.80
CA ILE A 78 -5.54 12.22 14.05
C ILE A 78 -6.33 13.33 14.75
N TYR A 79 -6.73 14.33 13.96
CA TYR A 79 -7.76 15.31 14.29
C TYR A 79 -8.86 14.68 15.16
N ALA A 80 -9.21 15.36 16.24
CA ALA A 80 -10.33 14.94 17.05
C ALA A 80 -11.61 14.85 16.18
N PRO A 81 -12.59 13.99 16.47
CA PRO A 81 -13.76 13.79 15.61
C PRO A 81 -14.48 15.09 15.21
N ASP A 82 -14.49 16.08 16.09
CA ASP A 82 -15.02 17.44 15.89
C ASP A 82 -14.19 18.27 14.89
N GLU A 83 -12.87 18.09 14.84
CA GLU A 83 -12.00 18.72 13.85
C GLU A 83 -12.17 18.12 12.45
N VAL A 84 -12.44 16.81 12.37
CA VAL A 84 -12.76 16.11 11.12
C VAL A 84 -14.11 16.61 10.56
N ASP A 85 -15.14 16.72 11.41
CA ASP A 85 -16.45 17.26 11.02
C ASP A 85 -16.37 18.71 10.54
N ALA A 86 -15.58 19.55 11.22
CA ALA A 86 -15.35 20.94 10.82
C ALA A 86 -14.68 21.05 9.45
N LEU A 87 -13.69 20.20 9.17
CA LEU A 87 -13.04 20.13 7.86
C LEU A 87 -14.03 19.71 6.77
N TRP A 88 -14.82 18.65 6.98
CA TRP A 88 -15.81 18.19 6.00
C TRP A 88 -16.89 19.23 5.70
N GLN A 89 -17.33 19.99 6.70
CA GLN A 89 -18.28 21.10 6.51
C GLN A 89 -17.66 22.25 5.69
N SER A 90 -16.34 22.50 5.84
CA SER A 90 -15.64 23.56 5.11
C SER A 90 -15.46 23.30 3.61
N PHE A 91 -15.47 22.04 3.18
CA PHE A 91 -15.38 21.66 1.76
C PHE A 91 -16.75 21.55 1.06
N ASN A 92 -17.84 21.56 1.82
CA ASN A 92 -19.22 21.41 1.31
C ASN A 92 -20.06 22.71 1.38
N ASN A 93 -19.45 23.83 1.72
CA ASN A 93 -20.00 25.20 1.65
C ASN A 93 -19.31 26.00 0.54
#